data_AF-A0A933GMD6-F1
#
_entry.id   AF-A0A933GMD6-F1
#
_cell.length_a   1.000
_cell.length_b   1.000
_cell.length_c   1.000
_cell.angle_alpha   90.00
_cell.angle_beta   90.00
_cell.angle_gamma   90.00
#
_symmetry.space_group_name_H-M   'P 1'
#
loop_
_entity.id
_entity.type
_entity.pdbx_description
1 polymer ?
#
loop_
_entity_poly.entity_id
_entity_poly.type
_entity_poly.pdbx_seq_one_letter_code
_entity_poly.pdbx_strand_id
1 'polypeptide(L)'
;MEGIALDKNIMTRRAIGSILQDSYNCCERTIRMIAQEVNGVFPAGLDWPKQLLNKMTYGIEGLRPAVISEELASQLEEYLSSRHLFRNIYG
;
A
#
# COMPACT_ATOMS: atom_id res chain seq x y z
N MET A 1 35.85 -10.50 -22.55
CA MET A 1 34.99 -10.98 -21.46
C MET A 1 33.74 -10.14 -21.49
N GLU A 2 32.65 -10.74 -21.96
CA GLU A 2 31.38 -10.09 -22.26
C GLU A 2 30.83 -9.39 -21.01
N GLY A 3 30.69 -8.07 -21.11
CA GLY A 3 29.90 -7.32 -20.15
C GLY A 3 28.47 -7.84 -20.23
N ILE A 4 27.93 -8.26 -19.09
CA ILE A 4 26.54 -8.67 -18.94
C ILE A 4 25.69 -7.51 -19.45
N ALA A 5 25.19 -7.63 -20.68
CA ALA A 5 24.18 -6.73 -21.20
C ALA A 5 22.91 -7.04 -20.39
N LEU A 6 22.76 -6.33 -19.27
CA LEU A 6 21.55 -6.32 -18.48
C LEU A 6 20.40 -6.04 -19.44
N ASP A 7 19.53 -7.02 -19.63
CA ASP A 7 18.32 -6.85 -20.42
C ASP A 7 17.57 -5.66 -19.82
N LYS A 8 17.56 -4.54 -20.56
CA LYS A 8 16.92 -3.30 -20.12
C LYS A 8 15.47 -3.53 -19.73
N ASN A 9 14.79 -4.55 -20.28
CA ASN A 9 13.43 -4.90 -19.89
C ASN A 9 13.34 -5.41 -18.46
N ILE A 10 14.29 -6.23 -17.99
CA ILE A 10 14.26 -6.80 -16.63
C ILE A 10 14.47 -5.69 -15.59
N MET A 11 15.51 -4.87 -15.78
CA MET A 11 15.80 -3.77 -14.86
C MET A 11 14.68 -2.72 -14.85
N THR A 12 14.12 -2.39 -16.01
CA THR A 12 12.99 -1.44 -16.10
C THR A 12 11.75 -1.98 -15.42
N ARG A 13 11.40 -3.26 -15.62
CA ARG A 13 10.26 -3.90 -14.94
C ARG A 13 10.44 -3.94 -13.43
N ARG A 14 11.64 -4.24 -12.95
CA ARG A 14 11.97 -4.23 -11.51
C ARG A 14 11.87 -2.81 -10.93
N ALA A 15 12.37 -1.81 -11.64
CA ALA A 15 12.27 -0.40 -11.22
C ALA A 15 10.81 0.06 -11.13
N ILE A 16 9.99 -0.22 -12.14
CA ILE A 16 8.55 0.12 -12.13
C ILE A 16 7.83 -0.56 -10.96
N GLY A 17 8.07 -1.85 -10.76
CA GLY A 17 7.47 -2.59 -9.63
C GLY A 17 7.90 -2.04 -8.27
N SER A 18 9.16 -1.61 -8.14
CA SER A 18 9.66 -0.98 -6.90
C SER A 18 8.98 0.36 -6.64
N ILE A 19 8.88 1.23 -7.67
CA ILE A 19 8.19 2.52 -7.56
C ILE A 19 6.72 2.34 -7.17
N LEU A 20 6.05 1.34 -7.75
CA LEU A 20 4.66 1.04 -7.44
C LEU A 20 4.50 0.58 -5.98
N GLN A 21 5.37 -0.33 -5.53
CA GLN A 21 5.39 -0.81 -4.15
C GLN A 21 5.67 0.31 -3.16
N ASP A 22 6.60 1.21 -3.48
CA ASP A 22 6.96 2.34 -2.62
C ASP A 22 5.82 3.36 -2.52
N SER A 23 5.14 3.62 -3.64
CA SER A 23 3.95 4.47 -3.67
C SER A 23 2.86 3.93 -2.75
N TYR A 24 2.57 2.63 -2.84
CA TYR A 24 1.62 1.96 -1.94
C TYR A 24 2.06 2.05 -0.47
N ASN A 25 3.33 1.73 -0.18
CA ASN A 25 3.87 1.76 1.19
C ASN A 25 3.77 3.16 1.81
N CYS A 26 3.99 4.21 1.01
CA CYS A 26 3.85 5.59 1.45
C CYS A 26 2.39 5.92 1.86
N CYS A 27 1.43 5.55 1.02
CA CYS A 27 0.00 5.70 1.33
C CYS A 27 -0.39 4.92 2.59
N GLU A 28 -0.04 3.63 2.66
CA GLU A 28 -0.36 2.76 3.79
C GLU A 28 0.23 3.31 5.10
N ARG A 29 1.47 3.80 5.08
CA ARG A 29 2.13 4.40 6.25
C ARG A 29 1.43 5.68 6.70
N THR A 30 1.06 6.55 5.77
CA THR A 30 0.35 7.81 6.08
C THR A 30 -1.00 7.53 6.73
N ILE A 31 -1.77 6.62 6.14
CA ILE A 31 -3.07 6.21 6.67
C ILE A 31 -2.92 5.56 8.05
N ARG A 32 -1.90 4.73 8.24
CA ARG A 32 -1.58 4.12 9.54
C ARG A 32 -1.26 5.16 10.60
N MET A 33 -0.42 6.14 10.28
CA MET A 33 -0.08 7.21 11.24
C MET A 33 -1.34 7.95 11.67
N ILE A 34 -2.23 8.31 10.73
CA ILE A 34 -3.49 8.96 11.08
C ILE A 34 -4.34 8.07 11.99
N ALA A 35 -4.47 6.78 11.69
CA ALA A 35 -5.22 5.85 12.52
C ALA A 35 -4.62 5.71 13.94
N GLN A 36 -3.29 5.67 14.06
CA GLN A 36 -2.61 5.51 15.35
C GLN A 36 -2.72 6.78 16.20
N GLU A 37 -2.43 7.94 15.62
CA GLU A 37 -2.39 9.21 16.36
C GLU A 37 -3.79 9.77 16.64
N VAL A 38 -4.76 9.55 15.73
CA VAL A 38 -6.12 10.12 15.85
C VAL A 38 -7.12 9.12 16.42
N ASN A 39 -7.11 7.85 15.98
CA ASN A 39 -8.10 6.89 16.48
C ASN A 39 -7.64 6.18 17.77
N GLY A 40 -6.35 6.23 18.12
CA GLY A 40 -5.78 5.59 19.31
C GLY A 40 -5.80 4.05 19.31
N VAL A 41 -6.43 3.41 18.32
CA VAL A 41 -6.57 1.95 18.23
C VAL A 41 -6.27 1.48 16.81
N PHE A 42 -5.40 0.47 16.70
CA PHE A 42 -4.97 -0.10 15.43
C PHE A 42 -5.61 -1.49 15.21
N PRO A 43 -6.11 -1.81 13.99
CA PRO A 43 -6.61 -3.15 13.70
C PRO A 43 -5.50 -4.21 13.83
N ALA A 44 -5.84 -5.35 14.42
CA ALA A 44 -4.94 -6.49 14.59
C ALA A 44 -5.35 -7.67 13.69
N GLY A 45 -4.42 -8.59 13.42
CA GLY A 45 -4.66 -9.79 12.61
C GLY A 45 -4.16 -9.69 11.16
N LEU A 46 -4.17 -10.80 10.41
CA LEU A 46 -3.57 -10.87 9.07
C LEU A 46 -4.22 -9.91 8.05
N ASP A 47 -5.51 -9.63 8.21
CA ASP A 47 -6.28 -8.74 7.32
C ASP A 47 -6.29 -7.27 7.79
N TRP A 48 -5.44 -6.90 8.74
CA TRP A 48 -5.38 -5.53 9.26
C TRP A 48 -5.21 -4.46 8.17
N PRO A 49 -4.44 -4.66 7.06
CA PRO A 49 -4.27 -3.59 6.07
C PRO A 49 -5.56 -3.27 5.33
N LYS A 50 -6.33 -4.30 4.95
CA LYS A 50 -7.63 -4.13 4.30
C LYS A 50 -8.63 -3.47 5.24
N GLN A 51 -8.66 -3.90 6.50
CA GLN A 51 -9.51 -3.27 7.52
C GLN A 51 -9.13 -1.81 7.76
N LEU A 52 -7.84 -1.48 7.74
CA LEU A 52 -7.37 -0.11 7.88
C LEU A 52 -7.91 0.78 6.75
N LEU A 53 -7.78 0.34 5.48
CA LEU A 53 -8.30 1.10 4.34
C LEU A 53 -9.81 1.32 4.45
N ASN A 54 -10.58 0.28 4.75
CA ASN A 54 -12.03 0.36 4.91
C ASN A 54 -12.43 1.33 6.04
N LYS A 55 -11.78 1.26 7.20
CA LYS A 55 -12.05 2.17 8.34
C LYS A 55 -11.74 3.64 8.05
N MET A 56 -10.98 3.91 7.00
CA MET A 56 -10.54 5.26 6.65
C MET A 56 -11.44 5.94 5.63
N THR A 57 -12.40 5.20 5.05
CA THR A 57 -13.39 5.72 4.09
C THR A 57 -14.54 6.47 4.76
N TYR A 58 -14.86 6.17 6.02
CA TYR A 58 -15.88 6.86 6.77
C TYR A 58 -15.28 7.77 7.85
N GLY A 59 -16.02 8.83 8.15
CA GLY A 59 -15.71 9.72 9.27
C GLY A 59 -16.22 9.17 10.59
N ILE A 60 -15.59 9.59 11.67
CA ILE A 60 -16.01 9.38 13.06
C ILE A 60 -16.32 10.77 13.62
N GLU A 61 -17.59 11.01 13.95
CA GLU A 61 -18.06 12.30 14.46
C GLU A 61 -17.27 12.71 15.71
N GLY A 62 -16.85 13.98 15.76
CA GLY A 62 -16.05 14.52 16.86
C GLY A 62 -14.59 14.05 16.91
N LEU A 63 -14.14 13.19 15.98
CA LEU A 63 -12.79 12.64 15.98
C LEU A 63 -12.04 12.88 14.66
N ARG A 64 -12.62 12.48 13.52
CA ARG A 64 -11.95 12.54 12.21
C ARG A 64 -12.95 12.48 11.05
N PRO A 65 -12.84 13.32 10.00
CA PRO A 65 -13.57 13.10 8.75
C PRO A 65 -13.02 11.87 8.01
N ALA A 66 -13.67 11.43 6.92
CA ALA A 66 -13.07 10.44 6.03
C ALA A 66 -11.68 10.91 5.54
N VAL A 67 -10.69 10.01 5.50
CA VAL A 67 -9.28 10.33 5.13
C VAL A 67 -9.03 9.98 3.68
N ILE A 68 -9.66 8.91 3.21
CA ILE A 68 -9.64 8.50 1.81
C ILE A 68 -11.06 8.30 1.32
N SER A 69 -11.27 8.40 0.01
CA SER A 69 -12.53 7.99 -0.61
C SER A 69 -12.65 6.46 -0.68
N GLU A 70 -13.86 5.95 -0.87
CA GLU A 70 -14.10 4.53 -1.16
C GLU A 70 -13.38 4.08 -2.43
N GLU A 71 -13.32 4.94 -3.44
CA GLU A 71 -12.62 4.65 -4.70
C GLU A 71 -11.11 4.49 -4.49
N LEU A 72 -10.49 5.38 -3.71
CA LEU A 72 -9.07 5.26 -3.38
C LEU A 72 -8.79 4.03 -2.51
N ALA A 73 -9.69 3.70 -1.58
CA ALA A 73 -9.56 2.48 -0.78
C ALA A 73 -9.59 1.22 -1.65
N SER A 74 -10.51 1.16 -2.64
CA SER A 74 -10.61 0.05 -3.59
C SER A 74 -9.32 -0.10 -4.42
N GLN A 75 -8.79 0.99 -4.96
CA GLN A 75 -7.52 1.00 -5.70
C GLN A 75 -6.35 0.51 -4.83
N LEU A 76 -6.25 0.99 -3.59
CA LEU A 76 -5.21 0.55 -2.65
C LEU A 76 -5.36 -0.92 -2.24
N GLU A 77 -6.58 -1.44 -2.16
CA GLU A 77 -6.81 -2.86 -1.88
C GLU A 77 -6.32 -3.76 -3.03
N GLU A 78 -6.51 -3.35 -4.28
CA GLU A 78 -5.94 -4.04 -5.44
C GLU A 78 -4.41 -4.09 -5.35
N TYR A 79 -3.76 -2.98 -4.98
CA TYR A 79 -2.32 -2.93 -4.76
C TYR A 79 -1.85 -3.80 -3.57
N LEU A 80 -2.65 -3.91 -2.49
CA LEU A 80 -2.34 -4.78 -1.36
C LEU A 80 -2.16 -6.24 -1.82
N SER A 81 -3.02 -6.72 -2.73
CA SER A 81 -2.94 -8.07 -3.29
C SER A 81 -1.67 -8.27 -4.16
N SER A 82 -1.26 -7.22 -4.88
CA SER A 82 -0.08 -7.25 -5.75
C SER A 82 1.24 -7.34 -4.97
N ARG A 83 1.29 -6.88 -3.71
CA ARG A 83 2.48 -6.98 -2.84
C ARG A 83 2.93 -8.43 -2.64
N HIS A 84 1.99 -9.37 -2.65
CA HIS A 84 2.27 -10.80 -2.52
C HIS A 84 2.84 -11.38 -3.82
N LEU A 85 2.39 -10.87 -4.97
CA LEU A 85 2.88 -11.26 -6.29
C LEU A 85 4.29 -10.72 -6.55
N PHE A 86 4.56 -9.45 -6.20
CA PHE A 86 5.85 -8.83 -6.47
C PHE A 86 7.00 -9.50 -5.69
N ARG A 87 6.78 -9.80 -4.40
CA ARG A 87 7.77 -10.50 -3.56
C ARG A 87 8.06 -11.93 -4.00
N ASN A 88 7.11 -12.60 -4.65
CA ASN A 88 7.24 -14.01 -5.04
C ASN A 88 7.73 -14.21 -6.47
N ILE A 89 7.48 -13.25 -7.38
CA ILE A 89 7.79 -13.39 -8.81
C ILE A 89 9.08 -12.63 -9.19
N TYR A 90 9.39 -11.53 -8.49
CA TYR A 90 10.52 -10.65 -8.82
C TYR A 90 11.55 -10.53 -7.69
N GLY A 91 11.37 -11.27 -6.59
CA GLY A 91 12.30 -11.34 -5.46
C GLY A 91 13.69 -11.79 -5.89
#